data_AF-A0A7V9NMC6-F1
#
_entry.id   AF-A0A7V9NMC6-F1
#
_cell.length_a   1.000
_cell.length_b   1.000
_cell.length_c   1.000
_cell.angle_alpha   90.00
_cell.angle_beta   90.00
_cell.angle_gamma   90.00
#
_symmetry.space_group_name_H-M   'P 1'
#
loop_
_entity.id
_entity.type
_entity.pdbx_description
1 polymer ?
#
loop_
_entity_poly.entity_id
_entity_poly.type
_entity_poly.pdbx_seq_one_letter_code
_entity_poly.pdbx_strand_id
1 'polypeptide(L)'
;MTKLDQIQKALKGIDQGKLQKLGDLYFSRKLKNVKKIKSKGSVVGEEKTRKGTPDTLITLNNGKYIFIEYTAQQTGRLRKLSNDLKSCFDEKKTGIPLSKVEKIILACSSDLQDKDKIKLIKKGEAKKCVVDFLELTDFSFELHKEEFRYLAQEYLGVELDTGQILSPIDFITDYQKNKFATPLGNK
;
A
#
# COMPACT_ATOMS: atom_id res chain seq x y z
N MET A 1 -20.51 13.77 -2.44
CA MET A 1 -19.21 13.21 -2.02
C MET A 1 -18.85 12.14 -3.05
N THR A 2 -17.74 12.32 -3.76
CA THR A 2 -17.31 11.39 -4.81
C THR A 2 -16.91 10.04 -4.22
N LYS A 3 -16.74 9.00 -5.05
CA LYS A 3 -16.25 7.71 -4.56
C LYS A 3 -14.82 7.81 -4.02
N LEU A 4 -13.97 8.64 -4.63
CA LEU A 4 -12.63 8.92 -4.14
C LEU A 4 -12.67 9.56 -2.74
N ASP A 5 -13.55 10.55 -2.52
CA ASP A 5 -13.74 11.16 -1.19
C ASP A 5 -14.20 10.13 -0.15
N GLN A 6 -15.08 9.19 -0.54
CA GLN A 6 -15.53 8.09 0.32
C GLN A 6 -14.36 7.17 0.72
N ILE A 7 -13.50 6.80 -0.24
CA ILE A 7 -12.29 6.01 0.02
C ILE A 7 -11.37 6.75 0.98
N GLN A 8 -11.09 8.04 0.73
CA GLN A 8 -10.23 8.84 1.60
C GLN A 8 -10.77 8.94 3.02
N LYS A 9 -12.08 9.17 3.17
CA LYS A 9 -12.74 9.22 4.47
C LYS A 9 -12.62 7.88 5.21
N ALA A 10 -12.86 6.77 4.52
CA ALA A 10 -12.79 5.43 5.10
C ALA A 10 -11.34 5.05 5.46
N LEU A 11 -10.37 5.31 4.59
CA LEU A 11 -8.95 5.09 4.87
C LEU A 11 -8.47 5.91 6.06
N LYS A 12 -8.89 7.18 6.18
CA LYS A 12 -8.48 8.02 7.32
C LYS A 12 -8.99 7.52 8.67
N GLY A 13 -10.13 6.82 8.68
CA GLY A 13 -10.75 6.22 9.87
C GLY A 13 -10.45 4.74 10.07
N ILE A 14 -9.58 4.14 9.25
CA ILE A 14 -9.28 2.70 9.30
C ILE A 14 -8.49 2.35 10.57
N ASP A 15 -8.74 1.16 11.15
CA ASP A 15 -7.90 0.64 12.21
C ASP A 15 -6.58 0.06 11.67
N GLN A 16 -5.57 -0.04 12.54
CA GLN A 16 -4.23 -0.47 12.12
C GLN A 16 -4.19 -1.90 11.58
N GLY A 17 -4.97 -2.83 12.14
CA GLY A 17 -5.00 -4.22 11.69
C GLY A 17 -5.63 -4.37 10.31
N LYS A 18 -6.73 -3.64 10.06
CA LYS A 18 -7.38 -3.61 8.75
C LYS A 18 -6.52 -2.91 7.70
N LEU A 19 -5.81 -1.83 8.06
CA LEU A 19 -4.83 -1.18 7.18
C LEU A 19 -3.71 -2.13 6.76
N GLN A 20 -3.16 -2.90 7.69
CA GLN A 20 -2.12 -3.88 7.37
C GLN A 20 -2.64 -4.94 6.40
N LYS A 21 -3.82 -5.54 6.66
CA LYS A 21 -4.40 -6.56 5.76
C LYS A 21 -4.68 -6.01 4.36
N LEU A 22 -5.30 -4.83 4.29
CA LEU A 22 -5.56 -4.12 3.03
C LEU A 22 -4.26 -3.84 2.28
N GLY A 23 -3.24 -3.33 2.97
CA GLY A 23 -1.92 -3.05 2.42
C GLY A 23 -1.22 -4.32 1.93
N ASP A 24 -1.24 -5.41 2.69
CA ASP A 24 -0.61 -6.67 2.34
C ASP A 24 -1.18 -7.24 1.03
N LEU A 25 -2.51 -7.25 0.89
CA LEU A 25 -3.17 -7.66 -0.35
C LEU A 25 -2.88 -6.70 -1.50
N TYR A 26 -2.93 -5.40 -1.26
CA TYR A 26 -2.57 -4.39 -2.26
C TYR A 26 -1.15 -4.64 -2.80
N PHE A 27 -0.14 -4.76 -1.93
CA PHE A 27 1.24 -4.99 -2.36
C PHE A 27 1.45 -6.37 -3.00
N SER A 28 0.70 -7.39 -2.58
CA SER A 28 0.74 -8.73 -3.21
C SER A 28 0.37 -8.69 -4.70
N ARG A 29 -0.49 -7.75 -5.09
CA ARG A 29 -0.97 -7.57 -6.46
C ARG A 29 -0.20 -6.47 -7.20
N LYS A 30 0.15 -5.39 -6.51
CA LYS A 30 0.84 -4.24 -7.09
C LYS A 30 2.29 -4.55 -7.49
N LEU A 31 3.00 -5.28 -6.63
CA LEU A 31 4.42 -5.55 -6.83
C LEU A 31 4.61 -6.73 -7.78
N LYS A 32 5.41 -6.52 -8.82
CA LYS A 32 5.88 -7.60 -9.68
C LYS A 32 6.98 -8.38 -8.94
N ASN A 33 7.07 -9.68 -9.18
CA ASN A 33 8.13 -10.55 -8.64
C ASN A 33 8.06 -10.83 -7.13
N VAL A 34 6.87 -10.76 -6.52
CA VAL A 34 6.67 -11.22 -5.14
C VAL A 34 6.78 -12.74 -5.09
N LYS A 35 7.73 -13.25 -4.30
CA LYS A 35 7.88 -14.68 -4.01
C LYS A 35 7.02 -15.09 -2.80
N LYS A 36 7.04 -14.29 -1.75
CA LYS A 36 6.35 -14.58 -0.49
C LYS A 36 6.06 -13.29 0.28
N ILE A 37 4.91 -13.22 0.93
CA ILE A 37 4.58 -12.19 1.91
C ILE A 37 4.43 -12.85 3.28
N LYS A 38 5.02 -12.23 4.30
CA LYS A 38 4.88 -12.61 5.71
C LYS A 38 4.39 -11.41 6.50
N SER A 39 3.11 -11.41 6.84
CA SER A 39 2.50 -10.44 7.75
C SER A 39 2.71 -10.90 9.18
N LYS A 40 3.34 -10.09 10.03
CA LYS A 40 3.62 -10.45 11.44
C LYS A 40 2.52 -10.02 12.41
N GLY A 41 1.65 -9.09 12.00
CA GLY A 41 0.60 -8.51 12.87
C GLY A 41 -0.78 -9.12 12.73
N SER A 42 -1.02 -9.98 11.73
CA SER A 42 -2.37 -10.37 11.31
C SER A 42 -2.64 -11.89 11.25
N VAL A 43 -1.70 -12.74 11.69
CA VAL A 43 -1.88 -14.20 11.71
C VAL A 43 -2.85 -14.61 12.81
N VAL A 44 -4.01 -15.14 12.43
CA VAL A 44 -4.93 -15.81 13.35
C VAL A 44 -4.31 -17.16 13.72
N GLY A 45 -3.95 -17.35 14.99
CA GLY A 45 -3.65 -18.68 15.54
C GLY A 45 -2.19 -18.98 15.90
N GLU A 46 -1.21 -18.14 15.54
CA GLU A 46 0.15 -18.24 16.10
C GLU A 46 0.31 -17.26 17.26
N GLU A 47 0.98 -17.72 18.32
CA GLU A 47 1.17 -17.00 19.57
C GLU A 47 1.49 -15.52 19.37
N LYS A 48 0.87 -14.67 20.19
CA LYS A 48 1.10 -13.21 20.32
C LYS A 48 2.55 -12.84 20.73
N THR A 49 3.54 -13.69 20.52
CA THR A 49 4.85 -13.65 21.19
C THR A 49 5.94 -12.94 20.39
N ARG A 50 5.72 -12.46 19.16
CA ARG A 50 6.67 -11.52 18.52
C ARG A 50 5.97 -10.39 17.77
N LYS A 51 5.77 -9.26 18.45
CA LYS A 51 5.69 -7.92 17.80
C LYS A 51 6.98 -7.72 16.99
N GLY A 52 7.00 -8.18 15.75
CA GLY A 52 8.19 -8.17 14.93
C GLY A 52 8.17 -7.00 13.97
N THR A 53 9.25 -6.23 13.93
CA THR A 53 9.57 -5.30 12.85
C THR A 53 10.25 -6.07 11.70
N PRO A 54 9.95 -5.78 10.42
CA PRO A 54 8.83 -4.96 9.96
C PRO A 54 7.47 -5.63 10.19
N ASP A 55 6.39 -4.83 10.23
CA ASP A 55 5.00 -5.31 10.27
C ASP A 55 4.75 -6.36 9.17
N THR A 56 5.20 -6.07 7.95
CA THR A 56 5.17 -7.00 6.82
C THR A 56 6.55 -7.12 6.16
N LEU A 57 6.92 -8.36 5.86
CA LEU A 57 8.11 -8.71 5.10
C LEU A 57 7.71 -9.32 3.76
N ILE A 58 8.14 -8.72 2.66
CA ILE A 58 7.98 -9.27 1.30
C ILE A 58 9.33 -9.79 0.82
N THR A 59 9.36 -11.04 0.36
CA THR A 59 10.51 -11.65 -0.32
C THR A 59 10.29 -11.55 -1.82
N LEU A 60 11.27 -11.03 -2.54
CA LEU A 60 11.24 -10.92 -4.00
C LEU A 60 11.93 -12.12 -4.66
N ASN A 61 11.62 -12.39 -5.92
CA ASN A 61 12.23 -13.48 -6.70
C ASN A 61 13.75 -13.33 -6.86
N ASN A 62 14.26 -12.10 -6.80
CA ASN A 62 15.69 -11.79 -6.86
C ASN A 62 16.43 -12.04 -5.52
N GLY A 63 15.74 -12.55 -4.49
CA GLY A 63 16.31 -12.82 -3.17
C GLY A 63 16.46 -11.59 -2.26
N LYS A 64 16.02 -10.41 -2.70
CA LYS A 64 15.93 -9.21 -1.86
C LYS A 64 14.60 -9.13 -1.11
N TYR A 65 14.54 -8.19 -0.17
CA TYR A 65 13.38 -7.98 0.70
C TYR A 65 12.82 -6.57 0.60
N ILE A 66 11.50 -6.45 0.72
CA ILE A 66 10.83 -5.18 0.99
C ILE A 66 10.25 -5.26 2.39
N PHE A 67 10.52 -4.25 3.20
CA PHE A 67 9.94 -4.08 4.52
C PHE A 67 8.80 -3.08 4.45
N ILE A 68 7.71 -3.35 5.17
CA ILE A 68 6.57 -2.44 5.24
C ILE A 68 6.18 -2.23 6.69
N GLU A 69 6.00 -0.96 7.06
CA GLU A 69 5.50 -0.51 8.37
C GLU A 69 4.20 0.24 8.15
N TYR A 70 3.16 -0.08 8.93
CA TYR A 70 1.84 0.48 8.80
C TYR A 70 1.49 1.40 9.98
N THR A 71 0.88 2.55 9.70
CA THR A 71 0.34 3.41 10.75
C THR A 71 -1.02 3.99 10.42
N ALA A 72 -1.99 3.67 11.29
CA ALA A 72 -3.29 4.35 11.36
C ALA A 72 -3.24 5.64 12.22
N GLN A 73 -2.11 5.89 12.90
CA GLN A 73 -1.98 6.99 13.87
C GLN A 73 -1.93 8.36 13.19
N GLN A 74 -2.75 9.29 13.68
CA GLN A 74 -2.83 10.66 13.15
C GLN A 74 -1.88 11.61 13.89
N THR A 75 -1.92 11.62 15.23
CA THR A 75 -1.12 12.50 16.07
C THR A 75 0.24 11.89 16.40
N GLY A 76 1.35 12.63 16.29
CA GLY A 76 2.69 12.11 16.61
C GLY A 76 3.23 11.06 15.62
N ARG A 77 2.60 10.91 14.46
CA ARG A 77 2.95 9.89 13.44
C ARG A 77 4.40 9.96 12.98
N LEU A 78 4.98 11.16 12.84
CA LEU A 78 6.39 11.31 12.43
C LEU A 78 7.35 10.63 13.42
N ARG A 79 7.09 10.78 14.72
CA ARG A 79 7.91 10.13 15.76
C ARG A 79 7.76 8.62 15.68
N LYS A 80 6.54 8.12 15.50
CA LYS A 80 6.25 6.69 15.32
C LYS A 80 6.97 6.12 14.09
N LEU A 81 6.73 6.70 12.91
CA LEU A 81 7.38 6.30 11.66
C LEU A 81 8.91 6.36 11.74
N SER A 82 9.45 7.38 12.41
CA SER A 82 10.90 7.44 12.62
C SER A 82 11.42 6.31 13.53
N ASN A 83 10.64 5.85 14.50
CA ASN A 83 11.03 4.76 15.40
C ASN A 83 10.88 3.40 14.71
N ASP A 84 9.82 3.24 13.93
CA ASP A 84 9.56 2.04 13.13
C ASP A 84 10.66 1.90 12.08
N LEU A 85 10.99 2.98 11.34
CA LEU A 85 12.12 3.02 10.40
C LEU A 85 13.47 2.69 11.06
N LYS A 86 13.75 3.23 12.26
CA LYS A 86 14.96 2.89 13.01
C LYS A 86 15.01 1.40 13.37
N SER A 87 13.87 0.82 13.72
CA SER A 87 13.77 -0.60 14.05
C SER A 87 13.96 -1.48 12.82
N CYS A 88 13.56 -1.02 11.63
CA CYS A 88 13.85 -1.70 10.36
C CYS A 88 15.35 -1.74 10.02
N PHE A 89 16.16 -0.80 10.54
CA PHE A 89 17.61 -0.81 10.35
C PHE A 89 18.35 -1.73 11.34
N ASP A 90 17.66 -2.24 12.36
CA ASP A 90 18.26 -3.10 13.37
C ASP A 90 18.19 -4.57 12.92
N GLU A 91 19.29 -5.06 12.34
CA GLU A 91 19.39 -6.42 11.82
C GLU A 91 19.15 -7.50 12.88
N LYS A 92 19.41 -7.20 14.17
CA LYS A 92 19.11 -8.13 15.26
C LYS A 92 17.61 -8.29 15.48
N LYS A 93 16.84 -7.21 15.26
CA LYS A 93 15.37 -7.24 15.35
C LYS A 93 14.73 -7.84 14.10
N THR A 94 15.22 -7.47 12.91
CA THR A 94 14.62 -7.91 11.65
C THR A 94 15.04 -9.33 11.28
N GLY A 95 16.23 -9.76 11.73
CA GLY A 95 16.86 -11.03 11.35
C GLY A 95 17.36 -11.04 9.91
N ILE A 96 17.40 -9.89 9.24
CA ILE A 96 17.75 -9.75 7.82
C ILE A 96 18.80 -8.65 7.67
N PRO A 97 19.94 -8.92 7.01
CA PRO A 97 20.94 -7.90 6.72
C PRO A 97 20.34 -6.75 5.90
N LEU A 98 20.64 -5.51 6.27
CA LEU A 98 20.10 -4.33 5.61
C LEU A 98 20.56 -4.27 4.14
N SER A 99 21.71 -4.84 3.80
CA SER A 99 22.21 -4.98 2.43
C SER A 99 21.31 -5.83 1.52
N LYS A 100 20.43 -6.67 2.07
CA LYS A 100 19.43 -7.46 1.33
C LYS A 100 18.08 -6.76 1.23
N VAL A 101 17.90 -5.63 1.90
CA VAL A 101 16.65 -4.85 1.86
C VAL A 101 16.71 -3.92 0.65
N GLU A 102 15.81 -4.14 -0.30
CA GLU A 102 15.69 -3.30 -1.49
C GLU A 102 15.13 -1.93 -1.14
N LYS A 103 14.09 -1.91 -0.30
CA LYS A 103 13.48 -0.68 0.22
C LYS A 103 12.62 -0.95 1.44
N ILE A 104 12.36 0.12 2.18
CA ILE A 104 11.40 0.17 3.28
C ILE A 104 10.24 1.07 2.84
N ILE A 105 9.01 0.57 2.92
CA ILE A 105 7.79 1.33 2.61
C ILE A 105 7.11 1.72 3.92
N LEU A 106 6.83 3.01 4.08
CA LEU A 106 6.07 3.55 5.20
C LEU A 106 4.63 3.83 4.74
N ALA A 107 3.71 2.95 5.11
CA ALA A 107 2.30 3.03 4.69
C ALA A 107 1.43 3.70 5.76
N CYS A 108 0.73 4.77 5.38
CA CYS A 108 0.04 5.66 6.29
C CYS A 108 -1.41 5.89 5.87
N SER A 109 -2.34 5.88 6.82
CA SER A 109 -3.74 6.32 6.64
C SER A 109 -3.92 7.85 6.50
N SER A 110 -2.83 8.59 6.30
CA SER A 110 -2.80 10.05 6.27
C SER A 110 -1.55 10.54 5.55
N ASP A 111 -1.63 11.72 4.94
CA ASP A 111 -0.47 12.34 4.31
C ASP A 111 0.46 13.02 5.33
N LEU A 112 1.76 12.91 5.07
CA LEU A 112 2.82 13.63 5.74
C LEU A 112 3.17 14.91 4.97
N GLN A 113 3.66 15.91 5.71
CA GLN A 113 4.26 17.08 5.10
C GLN A 113 5.57 16.70 4.40
N ASP A 114 5.87 17.31 3.26
CA ASP A 114 7.08 17.01 2.47
C ASP A 114 8.37 17.18 3.28
N LYS A 115 8.44 18.20 4.14
CA LYS A 115 9.57 18.41 5.05
C LYS A 115 9.85 17.21 5.96
N ASP A 116 8.81 16.47 6.34
CA ASP A 116 8.91 15.33 7.23
C ASP A 116 9.25 14.05 6.45
N LYS A 117 8.73 13.91 5.22
CA LYS A 117 9.18 12.88 4.27
C LYS A 117 10.67 12.99 3.97
N ILE A 118 11.15 14.19 3.65
CA ILE A 118 12.57 14.45 3.41
C ILE A 118 13.44 14.03 4.60
N LYS A 119 13.00 14.26 5.84
CA LYS A 119 13.73 13.81 7.04
C LYS A 119 13.81 12.28 7.14
N LEU A 120 12.74 11.57 6.77
CA LEU A 120 12.71 10.11 6.79
C LEU A 120 13.56 9.51 5.66
N ILE A 121 13.49 10.10 4.46
CA ILE A 121 14.34 9.73 3.32
C ILE A 121 15.82 9.88 3.68
N LYS A 122 16.24 11.03 4.22
CA LYS A 122 17.63 11.27 4.66
C LYS A 122 18.13 10.26 5.69
N LYS A 123 17.24 9.74 6.56
CA LYS A 123 17.59 8.66 7.50
C LYS A 123 17.85 7.33 6.78
N GLY A 124 17.08 7.03 5.74
CA GLY A 124 17.31 5.90 4.86
C GLY A 124 18.62 6.00 4.09
N GLU A 125 18.86 7.16 3.46
CA GLU A 125 20.09 7.44 2.71
C GLU A 125 21.35 7.27 3.57
N ALA A 126 21.33 7.77 4.81
CA ALA A 126 22.41 7.60 5.77
C ALA A 126 22.71 6.12 6.11
N LYS A 127 21.77 5.22 5.83
CA LYS A 127 21.89 3.76 5.97
C LYS A 127 21.97 3.02 4.64
N LYS A 128 22.12 3.74 3.52
CA LYS A 128 22.11 3.20 2.15
C LYS A 128 20.86 2.38 1.83
N CYS A 129 19.71 2.79 2.38
CA CYS A 129 18.42 2.14 2.20
C CYS A 129 17.43 3.11 1.58
N VAL A 130 16.68 2.64 0.57
CA VAL A 130 15.60 3.41 -0.05
C VAL A 130 14.38 3.41 0.89
N VAL A 131 13.74 4.57 1.04
CA VAL A 131 12.52 4.76 1.84
C VAL A 131 11.43 5.32 0.93
N ASP A 132 10.37 4.54 0.76
CA ASP A 132 9.18 4.86 -0.03
C ASP A 132 7.97 5.07 0.90
N PHE A 133 6.92 5.67 0.35
CA PHE A 133 5.69 5.98 1.08
C PHE A 133 4.48 5.45 0.32
N LEU A 134 3.46 5.05 1.07
CA LEU A 134 2.09 4.87 0.56
C LEU A 134 1.18 5.66 1.49
N GLU A 135 0.83 6.89 1.08
CA GLU A 135 0.07 7.82 1.91
C GLU A 135 -1.44 7.76 1.60
N LEU A 136 -2.26 8.55 2.30
CA LEU A 136 -3.71 8.52 2.16
C LEU A 136 -4.14 8.84 0.72
N THR A 137 -3.58 9.93 0.18
CA THR A 137 -3.95 10.39 -1.16
C THR A 137 -3.51 9.37 -2.21
N ASP A 138 -2.26 8.93 -2.18
CA ASP A 138 -1.75 7.93 -3.14
C ASP A 138 -2.52 6.62 -3.06
N PHE A 139 -2.77 6.12 -1.83
CA PHE A 139 -3.49 4.87 -1.66
C PHE A 139 -4.94 4.98 -2.11
N SER A 140 -5.58 6.13 -1.90
CA SER A 140 -6.95 6.35 -2.36
C SER A 140 -7.07 6.31 -3.89
N PHE A 141 -6.09 6.87 -4.61
CA PHE A 141 -6.04 6.75 -6.07
C PHE A 141 -5.77 5.34 -6.54
N GLU A 142 -4.87 4.61 -5.86
CA GLU A 142 -4.60 3.20 -6.17
C GLU A 142 -5.87 2.35 -5.99
N LEU A 143 -6.57 2.47 -4.87
CA LEU A 143 -7.81 1.72 -4.60
C LEU A 143 -8.98 2.09 -5.55
N HIS A 144 -8.92 3.24 -6.20
CA HIS A 144 -9.89 3.65 -7.21
C HIS A 144 -9.64 2.99 -8.59
N LYS A 145 -8.43 2.44 -8.81
CA LYS A 145 -8.10 1.73 -10.06
C LYS A 145 -8.89 0.44 -10.16
N GLU A 146 -9.24 0.08 -11.39
CA GLU A 146 -10.03 -1.11 -11.72
C GLU A 146 -9.49 -2.39 -11.05
N GLU A 147 -8.18 -2.59 -11.11
CA GLU A 147 -7.49 -3.74 -10.52
C GLU A 147 -7.57 -3.85 -8.98
N PHE A 148 -7.93 -2.77 -8.29
CA PHE A 148 -7.99 -2.70 -6.82
C PHE A 148 -9.37 -2.34 -6.26
N ARG A 149 -10.40 -2.18 -7.10
CA ARG A 149 -11.74 -1.77 -6.64
C ARG A 149 -12.34 -2.74 -5.62
N TYR A 150 -12.07 -4.05 -5.78
CA TYR A 150 -12.52 -5.06 -4.83
C TYR A 150 -11.97 -4.83 -3.41
N LEU A 151 -10.75 -4.29 -3.29
CA LEU A 151 -10.16 -3.95 -1.99
C LEU A 151 -10.87 -2.76 -1.34
N ALA A 152 -11.28 -1.76 -2.13
CA ALA A 152 -12.07 -0.65 -1.64
C ALA A 152 -13.43 -1.13 -1.10
N GLN A 153 -14.09 -2.06 -1.79
CA GLN A 153 -15.34 -2.63 -1.34
C GLN A 153 -15.16 -3.47 -0.06
N GLU A 154 -14.25 -4.45 -0.08
CA GLU A 154 -14.06 -5.40 1.01
C GLU A 154 -13.55 -4.72 2.30
N TYR A 155 -12.56 -3.82 2.17
CA TYR A 155 -11.90 -3.23 3.33
C TYR A 155 -12.43 -1.86 3.72
N LEU A 156 -13.09 -1.13 2.82
CA LEU A 156 -13.59 0.22 3.12
C LEU A 156 -15.11 0.34 3.02
N GLY A 157 -15.80 -0.69 2.51
CA GLY A 157 -17.24 -0.63 2.28
C GLY A 157 -17.62 0.34 1.16
N VAL A 158 -16.66 0.74 0.32
CA VAL A 158 -16.89 1.67 -0.78
C VAL A 158 -17.02 0.87 -2.07
N GLU A 159 -18.27 0.66 -2.47
CA GLU A 159 -18.57 0.02 -3.76
C GLU A 159 -18.27 1.00 -4.90
N LEU A 160 -17.37 0.59 -5.78
CA LEU A 160 -17.07 1.30 -7.03
C LEU A 160 -17.84 0.63 -8.16
N ASP A 161 -18.29 1.41 -9.12
CA ASP A 161 -18.92 0.86 -10.33
C ASP A 161 -17.94 -0.14 -10.97
N THR A 162 -18.45 -1.32 -11.30
CA THR A 162 -17.71 -2.39 -11.96
C THR A 162 -17.38 -2.03 -13.41
N GLY A 163 -17.98 -0.97 -13.97
CA GLY A 163 -17.91 -0.64 -15.38
C GLY A 163 -18.74 -1.59 -16.24
N GLN A 164 -19.59 -2.41 -15.62
CA GLN A 164 -20.53 -3.29 -16.33
C GLN A 164 -21.66 -2.50 -16.99
N ILE A 165 -21.99 -1.33 -16.44
CA ILE A 165 -22.95 -0.40 -17.02
C ILE A 165 -22.18 0.86 -17.40
N LEU A 166 -22.02 1.07 -18.71
CA LEU A 166 -21.36 2.24 -19.26
C LEU A 166 -22.39 3.17 -19.89
N SER A 167 -22.12 4.47 -19.89
CA SER A 167 -22.86 5.37 -20.78
C SER A 167 -22.60 4.95 -22.24
N PRO A 168 -23.51 5.25 -23.19
CA PRO A 168 -23.26 4.93 -24.59
C PRO A 168 -21.91 5.47 -25.11
N ILE A 169 -21.48 6.64 -24.64
CA ILE A 169 -20.20 7.26 -25.03
C ILE A 169 -19.01 6.49 -24.45
N ASP A 170 -19.06 6.15 -23.16
CA ASP A 170 -17.98 5.41 -22.50
C ASP A 170 -17.87 3.99 -23.06
N PHE A 171 -19.01 3.37 -23.38
CA PHE A 171 -19.06 2.07 -24.05
C PHE A 171 -18.38 2.11 -25.42
N ILE A 172 -18.73 3.08 -26.27
CA ILE A 172 -18.11 3.23 -27.60
C ILE A 172 -16.60 3.43 -27.44
N THR A 173 -16.18 4.28 -26.50
CA THR A 173 -14.76 4.56 -26.23
C THR A 173 -14.01 3.31 -25.80
N ASP A 174 -14.57 2.53 -24.87
CA ASP A 174 -13.93 1.32 -24.37
C ASP A 174 -13.90 0.20 -25.41
N TYR A 175 -15.03 -0.02 -26.09
CA TYR A 175 -15.18 -0.98 -27.18
C TYR A 175 -14.17 -0.73 -28.31
N GLN A 176 -13.94 0.54 -28.67
CA GLN A 176 -12.98 0.93 -29.71
C GLN A 176 -11.50 0.78 -29.32
N LYS A 177 -11.16 0.54 -28.05
CA LYS A 177 -9.78 0.20 -27.65
C LYS A 177 -9.35 -1.16 -28.21
N ASN A 178 -10.31 -2.06 -28.45
CA ASN A 178 -10.05 -3.33 -29.10
C ASN A 178 -9.87 -3.12 -30.60
N LYS A 179 -8.64 -3.33 -31.09
CA LYS A 179 -8.25 -3.11 -32.49
C LYS A 179 -9.02 -3.97 -33.52
N PHE A 180 -9.67 -5.04 -33.07
CA PHE A 180 -10.45 -5.95 -33.90
C PHE A 180 -11.97 -5.65 -33.86
N ALA A 181 -12.39 -4.66 -33.09
CA ALA A 181 -13.79 -4.36 -32.88
C ALA A 181 -14.36 -3.48 -34.01
N THR A 182 -15.62 -3.73 -34.41
CA THR A 182 -16.28 -2.99 -35.50
C THR A 182 -16.63 -1.57 -35.04
N PRO A 183 -16.14 -0.49 -35.69
CA PRO A 183 -16.37 0.87 -35.19
C PRO A 183 -17.86 1.19 -35.00
N LEU A 184 -18.22 1.65 -33.79
CA LEU A 184 -19.60 1.99 -33.42
C LEU A 184 -19.89 3.51 -33.43
N GLY A 185 -18.89 4.34 -33.72
CA GLY A 185 -19.05 5.80 -33.79
C GLY A 185 -19.58 6.26 -35.15
N ASN A 186 -20.59 7.12 -35.14
CA ASN A 186 -21.01 7.87 -36.33
C ASN A 186 -19.99 8.99 -36.58
N LYS A 187 -19.42 9.04 -37.79
CA LYS A 187 -18.60 10.17 -38.24
C LYS A 187 -19.47 11.38 -38.56
#